data_AF-A0A0C4DZN5-F1
#
_entry.id   AF-A0A0C4DZN5-F1
#
_cell.length_a   1.000
_cell.length_b   1.000
_cell.length_c   1.000
_cell.angle_alpha   90.00
_cell.angle_beta   90.00
_cell.angle_gamma   90.00
#
_symmetry.space_group_name_H-M   'P 1'
#
loop_
_entity.id
_entity.type
_entity.pdbx_description
1 polymer ?
#
loop_
_entity_poly.entity_id
_entity_poly.type
_entity_poly.pdbx_seq_one_letter_code
_entity_poly.pdbx_strand_id
1 'polypeptide(L)'
;MAPPVAITPVIPGTPVPSKGSPDTNLTAMALEHKLEEAKHDVSAAAPGVQELDASKLIYKLTATPRTVPDPVAAVSGSETICTDHMITANWNVATGWSAPSLHAYGPLSLMPTASVLHYATECFEGLKVYRGYDGKLRLFRPDRNAERMLMSSVRISLPTFPPKALEQLMLALMAVDGPKWLPRDRPGSYLYLRPTMIGTQPQLGAQGRLVESFAAGTAFFVTPVSLIHHRGKDAAIGMGDNGEGGKYTLQLKQWLKDIMYGNEQHEWGVVVQEEQ
;
A
#
# COMPACT_ATOMS: atom_id res chain seq x y z
N MET A 1 9.63 -48.43 24.35
CA MET A 1 10.75 -47.59 23.87
C MET A 1 10.26 -46.15 23.84
N ALA A 2 10.85 -45.29 24.66
CA ALA A 2 10.57 -43.86 24.68
C ALA A 2 11.35 -43.16 23.54
N PRO A 3 10.85 -42.04 22.98
CA PRO A 3 11.54 -41.31 21.92
C PRO A 3 12.79 -40.59 22.47
N PRO A 4 13.80 -40.29 21.62
CA PRO A 4 15.05 -39.70 22.07
C PRO A 4 14.86 -38.24 22.48
N VAL A 5 15.51 -37.86 23.58
CA VAL A 5 15.57 -36.49 24.09
C VAL A 5 16.63 -35.73 23.29
N ALA A 6 16.26 -34.58 22.73
CA ALA A 6 17.21 -33.69 22.05
C ALA A 6 18.17 -33.06 23.08
N ILE A 7 19.47 -33.32 22.92
CA ILE A 7 20.52 -32.69 23.70
C ILE A 7 20.91 -31.39 22.98
N THR A 8 20.46 -30.25 23.50
CA THR A 8 20.93 -28.94 23.04
C THR A 8 22.23 -28.60 23.79
N PRO A 9 23.34 -28.22 23.11
CA PRO A 9 24.53 -27.77 23.80
C PRO A 9 24.27 -26.41 24.45
N VAL A 10 24.65 -26.27 25.73
CA VAL A 10 24.67 -24.98 26.41
C VAL A 10 25.91 -24.20 25.94
N ILE A 11 25.71 -23.17 25.12
CA ILE A 11 26.75 -22.20 24.79
C ILE A 11 26.77 -21.14 25.91
N PRO A 12 27.92 -20.85 26.56
CA PRO A 12 27.98 -19.77 27.54
C PRO A 12 28.08 -18.41 26.83
N GLY A 13 27.15 -17.50 27.15
CA GLY A 13 27.38 -16.06 27.03
C GLY A 13 26.62 -15.32 25.93
N THR A 14 25.36 -15.01 26.21
CA THR A 14 24.77 -13.72 25.80
C THR A 14 24.00 -13.17 27.00
N PRO A 15 24.22 -11.90 27.42
CA PRO A 15 23.44 -11.33 28.51
C PRO A 15 21.97 -11.32 28.09
N VAL A 16 21.11 -11.91 28.93
CA VAL A 16 19.66 -11.71 28.82
C VAL A 16 19.41 -10.20 28.95
N PRO A 17 18.78 -9.53 27.97
CA PRO A 17 18.39 -8.15 28.16
C PRO A 17 17.43 -8.08 29.34
N SER A 18 17.76 -7.25 30.32
CA SER A 18 16.86 -6.90 31.42
C SER A 18 15.50 -6.49 30.86
N LYS A 19 14.42 -6.81 31.58
CA LYS A 19 13.04 -6.38 31.32
C LYS A 19 12.96 -4.85 31.09
N GLY A 20 13.18 -4.42 29.87
CA GLY A 20 12.82 -3.12 29.34
C GLY A 20 11.96 -3.39 28.12
N SER A 21 10.83 -2.70 28.00
CA SER A 21 10.05 -2.71 26.77
C SER A 21 10.97 -2.40 25.59
N PRO A 22 10.87 -3.09 24.44
CA PRO A 22 11.55 -2.64 23.24
C PRO A 22 11.17 -1.18 23.00
N ASP A 23 12.19 -0.35 22.80
CA ASP A 23 12.10 1.11 22.83
C ASP A 23 11.42 1.62 21.54
N THR A 24 10.12 1.37 21.44
CA THR A 24 9.26 1.82 20.35
C THR A 24 9.28 3.34 20.21
N ASN A 25 9.57 4.04 21.31
CA ASN A 25 9.67 5.49 21.36
C ASN A 25 10.90 6.01 20.61
N LEU A 26 12.09 5.40 20.81
CA LEU A 26 13.30 5.74 20.04
C LEU A 26 13.11 5.52 18.53
N THR A 27 12.35 4.49 18.17
CA THR A 27 12.09 4.15 16.77
C THR A 27 11.14 5.14 16.10
N ALA A 28 10.12 5.62 16.82
CA ALA A 28 9.20 6.64 16.34
C ALA A 28 9.90 7.99 16.19
N MET A 29 10.68 8.40 17.19
CA MET A 29 11.48 9.63 17.14
C MET A 29 12.51 9.61 16.01
N ALA A 30 13.18 8.47 15.77
CA ALA A 30 14.11 8.34 14.64
C ALA A 30 13.40 8.44 13.29
N LEU A 31 12.16 7.94 13.19
CA LEU A 31 11.36 8.09 11.97
C LEU A 31 10.90 9.54 11.79
N GLU A 32 10.43 10.20 12.85
CA GLU A 32 10.08 11.63 12.82
C GLU A 32 11.26 12.50 12.41
N HIS A 33 12.45 12.24 12.96
CA HIS A 33 13.67 12.93 12.56
C HIS A 33 13.99 12.72 11.08
N LYS A 34 13.94 11.46 10.60
CA LYS A 34 14.17 11.16 9.17
C LYS A 34 13.10 11.73 8.26
N LEU A 35 11.86 11.85 8.72
CA LEU A 35 10.78 12.48 7.98
C LEU A 35 10.93 13.98 7.95
N GLU A 36 11.39 14.61 9.03
CA GLU A 36 11.72 16.03 9.02
C GLU A 36 12.95 16.31 8.16
N GLU A 37 14.00 15.49 8.23
CA GLU A 37 15.13 15.55 7.29
C GLU A 37 14.62 15.38 5.85
N ALA A 38 13.76 14.39 5.59
CA ALA A 38 13.16 14.19 4.28
C ALA A 38 12.29 15.37 3.85
N LYS A 39 11.51 16.01 4.73
CA LYS A 39 10.73 17.22 4.41
C LYS A 39 11.62 18.42 4.08
N HIS A 40 12.75 18.56 4.76
CA HIS A 40 13.76 19.57 4.42
C HIS A 40 14.44 19.25 3.08
N ASP A 41 14.71 17.97 2.79
CA ASP A 41 15.24 17.49 1.49
C ASP A 41 14.19 17.58 0.36
N VAL A 42 12.89 17.47 0.64
CA VAL A 42 11.80 17.71 -0.35
C VAL A 42 11.76 19.19 -0.74
N SER A 43 12.25 20.09 0.11
CA SER A 43 12.42 21.51 -0.24
C SER A 43 13.74 21.80 -0.97
N ALA A 44 14.70 20.88 -0.93
CA ALA A 44 16.01 21.03 -1.53
C ALA A 44 16.57 19.66 -1.92
N ALA A 45 16.07 19.08 -3.01
CA ALA A 45 16.68 17.90 -3.60
C ALA A 45 18.20 18.13 -3.72
N ALA A 46 19.02 17.17 -3.26
CA ALA A 46 20.47 17.25 -3.42
C ALA A 46 20.79 17.67 -4.87
N PRO A 47 21.66 18.68 -5.10
CA PRO A 47 21.83 19.29 -6.41
C PRO A 47 22.03 18.23 -7.51
N GLY A 48 21.00 18.01 -8.34
CA GLY A 48 21.03 17.08 -9.47
C GLY A 48 20.12 15.85 -9.42
N VAL A 49 19.39 15.57 -8.32
CA VAL A 49 18.46 14.42 -8.24
C VAL A 49 17.03 14.87 -8.53
N GLN A 50 16.37 14.29 -9.54
CA GLN A 50 15.00 14.62 -9.92
C GLN A 50 13.97 14.03 -8.94
N GLU A 51 13.00 14.85 -8.52
CA GLU A 51 11.83 14.37 -7.80
C GLU A 51 10.83 13.65 -8.71
N LEU A 52 9.98 12.82 -8.10
CA LEU A 52 8.86 12.19 -8.81
C LEU A 52 7.85 13.27 -9.22
N ASP A 53 7.66 13.42 -10.51
CA ASP A 53 6.79 14.43 -11.10
C ASP A 53 5.67 13.76 -11.92
N ALA A 54 4.45 13.77 -11.37
CA ALA A 54 3.29 13.18 -12.02
C ALA A 54 2.83 13.96 -13.26
N SER A 55 3.19 15.25 -13.40
CA SER A 55 2.85 16.04 -14.58
C SER A 55 3.62 15.59 -15.83
N LYS A 56 4.71 14.84 -15.64
CA LYS A 56 5.52 14.24 -16.71
C LYS A 56 5.05 12.84 -17.10
N LEU A 57 3.87 12.40 -16.65
CA LEU A 57 3.34 11.07 -16.97
C LEU A 57 3.23 10.86 -18.49
N ILE A 58 3.88 9.81 -18.98
CA ILE A 58 3.86 9.41 -20.39
C ILE A 58 2.78 8.34 -20.58
N TYR A 59 1.85 8.58 -21.48
CA TYR A 59 0.76 7.65 -21.80
C TYR A 59 1.16 6.75 -22.98
N LYS A 60 1.21 5.43 -22.74
CA LYS A 60 1.49 4.39 -23.73
C LYS A 60 0.40 3.31 -23.67
N LEU A 61 -0.80 3.68 -24.08
CA LEU A 61 -1.99 2.83 -23.95
C LEU A 61 -1.84 1.50 -24.71
N THR A 62 -2.40 0.44 -24.15
CA THR A 62 -2.44 -0.88 -24.77
C THR A 62 -3.31 -0.86 -26.03
N ALA A 63 -2.82 -1.47 -27.11
CA ALA A 63 -3.61 -1.72 -28.32
C ALA A 63 -4.49 -2.99 -28.19
N THR A 64 -4.24 -3.81 -27.17
CA THR A 64 -4.93 -5.08 -26.94
C THR A 64 -5.53 -5.10 -25.53
N PRO A 65 -6.62 -4.34 -25.30
CA PRO A 65 -7.28 -4.28 -24.01
C PRO A 65 -7.91 -5.65 -23.65
N ARG A 66 -7.84 -6.02 -22.38
CA ARG A 66 -8.39 -7.26 -21.82
C ARG A 66 -9.91 -7.17 -21.69
N THR A 67 -10.59 -8.30 -21.67
CA THR A 67 -12.02 -8.35 -21.32
C THR A 67 -12.20 -8.17 -19.82
N VAL A 68 -13.16 -7.34 -19.41
CA VAL A 68 -13.53 -7.23 -17.99
C VAL A 68 -14.27 -8.51 -17.60
N PRO A 69 -13.77 -9.28 -16.62
CA PRO A 69 -14.42 -10.53 -16.21
C PRO A 69 -15.75 -10.24 -15.50
N ASP A 70 -16.66 -11.22 -15.53
CA ASP A 70 -17.78 -11.27 -14.60
C ASP A 70 -17.27 -11.35 -13.14
N PRO A 71 -17.94 -10.73 -12.15
CA PRO A 71 -17.50 -10.75 -10.76
C PRO A 71 -17.23 -12.15 -10.16
N VAL A 72 -17.99 -13.17 -10.56
CA VAL A 72 -17.77 -14.55 -10.08
C VAL A 72 -16.48 -15.11 -10.67
N ALA A 73 -16.25 -14.89 -11.97
CA ALA A 73 -15.02 -15.31 -12.64
C ALA A 73 -13.79 -14.55 -12.10
N ALA A 74 -13.96 -13.29 -11.69
CA ALA A 74 -12.89 -12.47 -11.14
C ALA A 74 -12.33 -12.99 -9.81
N VAL A 75 -13.08 -13.81 -9.08
CA VAL A 75 -12.69 -14.31 -7.74
C VAL A 75 -12.54 -15.84 -7.66
N SER A 76 -12.88 -16.56 -8.73
CA SER A 76 -12.84 -18.04 -8.75
C SER A 76 -11.53 -18.61 -9.28
N GLY A 77 -10.68 -17.79 -9.90
CA GLY A 77 -9.38 -18.19 -10.46
C GLY A 77 -8.26 -18.30 -9.43
N SER A 78 -7.15 -18.94 -9.84
CA SER A 78 -5.91 -19.02 -9.05
C SER A 78 -5.05 -17.76 -9.11
N GLU A 79 -5.38 -16.83 -10.02
CA GLU A 79 -4.62 -15.60 -10.25
C GLU A 79 -5.52 -14.37 -10.06
N THR A 80 -4.92 -13.28 -9.59
CA THR A 80 -5.60 -11.99 -9.52
C THR A 80 -5.67 -11.37 -10.91
N ILE A 81 -6.86 -11.00 -11.37
CA ILE A 81 -7.05 -10.29 -12.63
C ILE A 81 -6.78 -8.79 -12.42
N CYS A 82 -5.86 -8.25 -13.22
CA CYS A 82 -5.49 -6.83 -13.21
C CYS A 82 -6.11 -6.08 -14.39
N THR A 83 -6.14 -4.75 -14.29
CA THR A 83 -6.66 -3.87 -15.33
C THR A 83 -5.78 -3.85 -16.58
N ASP A 84 -6.11 -3.01 -17.56
CA ASP A 84 -5.38 -2.96 -18.83
C ASP A 84 -3.95 -2.43 -18.67
N HIS A 85 -3.77 -1.47 -17.77
CA HIS A 85 -2.54 -0.72 -17.62
C HIS A 85 -1.94 -0.80 -16.21
N MET A 86 -0.69 -0.37 -16.11
CA MET A 86 0.02 -0.06 -14.87
C MET A 86 0.84 1.21 -15.05
N ILE A 87 1.20 1.85 -13.94
CA ILE A 87 2.18 2.94 -13.94
C ILE A 87 3.51 2.44 -13.38
N THR A 88 4.60 2.75 -14.07
CA THR A 88 5.97 2.53 -13.59
C THR A 88 6.74 3.84 -13.55
N ALA A 89 7.58 4.01 -12.54
CA ALA A 89 8.53 5.11 -12.41
C ALA A 89 9.84 4.53 -11.88
N ASN A 90 10.96 4.82 -12.55
CA ASN A 90 12.27 4.30 -12.15
C ASN A 90 13.02 5.36 -11.37
N TRP A 91 13.78 4.95 -10.37
CA TRP A 91 14.70 5.83 -9.66
C TRP A 91 16.12 5.28 -9.75
N ASN A 92 17.10 6.18 -9.85
CA ASN A 92 18.49 5.83 -9.62
C ASN A 92 19.21 6.98 -8.90
N VAL A 93 20.34 6.64 -8.25
CA VAL A 93 21.10 7.59 -7.43
C VAL A 93 21.72 8.75 -8.23
N ALA A 94 21.97 8.57 -9.53
CA ALA A 94 22.65 9.56 -10.35
C ALA A 94 21.69 10.66 -10.86
N THR A 95 20.43 10.31 -11.14
CA THR A 95 19.47 11.24 -11.78
C THR A 95 18.18 11.43 -11.01
N GLY A 96 17.90 10.60 -10.00
CA GLY A 96 16.62 10.57 -9.30
C GLY A 96 15.52 9.84 -10.07
N TRP A 97 14.29 10.28 -9.88
CA TRP A 97 13.11 9.73 -10.54
C TRP A 97 13.07 10.07 -12.03
N SER A 98 12.79 9.06 -12.85
CA SER A 98 12.45 9.24 -14.25
C SER A 98 11.01 9.72 -14.40
N ALA A 99 10.66 10.25 -15.58
CA ALA A 99 9.26 10.45 -15.94
C ALA A 99 8.47 9.12 -15.77
N PRO A 100 7.31 9.15 -15.10
CA PRO A 100 6.48 7.96 -14.96
C PRO A 100 5.85 7.59 -16.31
N SER A 101 5.55 6.30 -16.51
CA SER A 101 4.89 5.80 -17.72
C SER A 101 3.68 4.97 -17.35
N LEU A 102 2.51 5.36 -17.88
CA LEU A 102 1.32 4.50 -17.92
C LEU A 102 1.43 3.63 -19.17
N HIS A 103 1.48 2.31 -19.00
CA HIS A 103 1.63 1.37 -20.11
C HIS A 103 0.88 0.06 -19.85
N ALA A 104 0.79 -0.80 -20.87
CA ALA A 104 0.15 -2.11 -20.74
C ALA A 104 0.68 -2.89 -19.52
N TYR A 105 -0.24 -3.43 -18.70
CA TYR A 105 0.11 -4.27 -17.56
C TYR A 105 0.86 -5.53 -18.02
N GLY A 106 1.95 -5.86 -17.35
CA GLY A 106 2.81 -6.99 -17.70
C GLY A 106 3.88 -7.32 -16.66
N PRO A 107 4.70 -8.35 -16.90
CA PRO A 107 5.73 -8.78 -15.96
C PRO A 107 6.85 -7.74 -15.81
N LEU A 108 7.48 -7.72 -14.63
CA LEU A 108 8.68 -6.93 -14.37
C LEU A 108 9.94 -7.74 -14.71
N SER A 109 10.88 -7.14 -15.44
CA SER A 109 12.20 -7.73 -15.70
C SER A 109 13.17 -7.28 -14.61
N LEU A 110 13.64 -8.24 -13.78
CA LEU A 110 14.52 -7.98 -12.65
C LEU A 110 15.79 -8.83 -12.76
N MET A 111 16.91 -8.25 -12.34
CA MET A 111 18.13 -9.03 -12.12
C MET A 111 17.90 -10.05 -11.00
N PRO A 112 18.41 -11.29 -11.11
CA PRO A 112 18.30 -12.27 -10.03
C PRO A 112 18.93 -11.82 -8.71
N THR A 113 19.86 -10.86 -8.77
CA THR A 113 20.55 -10.25 -7.62
C THR A 113 19.86 -8.99 -7.09
N ALA A 114 18.65 -8.66 -7.58
CA ALA A 114 17.89 -7.50 -7.13
C ALA A 114 17.60 -7.59 -5.62
N SER A 115 17.89 -6.51 -4.87
CA SER A 115 17.75 -6.50 -3.40
C SER A 115 16.38 -6.94 -2.88
N VAL A 116 15.30 -6.66 -3.61
CA VAL A 116 13.94 -7.12 -3.25
C VAL A 116 13.85 -8.65 -3.10
N LEU A 117 14.59 -9.41 -3.92
CA LEU A 117 14.55 -10.87 -3.93
C LEU A 117 15.37 -11.52 -2.80
N HIS A 118 16.24 -10.75 -2.13
CA HIS A 118 17.17 -11.26 -1.12
C HIS A 118 16.94 -10.67 0.27
N TYR A 119 16.54 -9.40 0.33
CA TYR A 119 16.48 -8.62 1.57
C TYR A 119 15.12 -7.96 1.80
N ALA A 120 14.10 -8.31 1.00
CA ALA A 120 12.75 -7.74 1.09
C ALA A 120 12.78 -6.20 1.19
N THR A 121 13.62 -5.56 0.37
CA THR A 121 13.71 -4.10 0.26
C THR A 121 12.52 -3.60 -0.56
N GLU A 122 11.34 -3.66 0.04
CA GLU A 122 10.07 -3.36 -0.62
C GLU A 122 9.02 -2.85 0.36
N CYS A 123 8.11 -2.01 -0.13
CA CYS A 123 6.90 -1.63 0.57
C CYS A 123 5.75 -1.49 -0.41
N PHE A 124 4.52 -1.62 0.08
CA PHE A 124 3.32 -1.49 -0.73
C PHE A 124 2.20 -0.81 0.03
N GLU A 125 1.20 -0.35 -0.71
CA GLU A 125 -0.02 0.25 -0.19
C GLU A 125 -1.28 -0.50 -0.63
N GLY A 126 -2.37 -0.16 0.04
CA GLY A 126 -3.66 -0.80 -0.14
C GLY A 126 -4.81 0.19 -0.03
N LEU A 127 -5.46 0.45 -1.15
CA LEU A 127 -6.66 1.27 -1.18
C LEU A 127 -7.64 0.76 -2.24
N LYS A 128 -8.84 1.32 -2.22
CA LYS A 128 -9.90 0.98 -3.15
C LYS A 128 -10.34 2.20 -3.93
N VAL A 129 -10.69 1.97 -5.19
CA VAL A 129 -11.47 2.89 -6.00
C VAL A 129 -12.90 2.37 -6.06
N TYR A 130 -13.87 3.26 -5.91
CA TYR A 130 -15.29 2.93 -5.80
C TYR A 130 -16.06 3.55 -6.96
N ARG A 131 -17.00 2.81 -7.54
CA ARG A 131 -18.06 3.41 -8.35
C ARG A 131 -19.21 3.77 -7.42
N GLY A 132 -19.38 5.07 -7.18
CA GLY A 132 -20.45 5.59 -6.35
C GLY A 132 -21.84 5.34 -6.93
N TYR A 133 -22.87 5.42 -6.08
CA TYR A 133 -24.27 5.34 -6.50
C TYR A 133 -24.69 6.55 -7.35
N ASP A 134 -23.94 7.65 -7.28
CA ASP A 134 -24.04 8.81 -8.16
C ASP A 134 -23.31 8.63 -9.51
N GLY A 135 -22.78 7.44 -9.77
CA GLY A 135 -22.10 7.12 -11.01
C GLY A 135 -20.67 7.67 -11.13
N LYS A 136 -20.08 8.28 -10.09
CA LYS A 136 -18.69 8.79 -10.14
C LYS A 136 -17.68 7.81 -9.56
N LEU A 137 -16.45 7.84 -10.07
CA LEU A 137 -15.31 7.13 -9.46
C LEU A 137 -14.76 7.94 -8.27
N ARG A 138 -14.43 7.25 -7.17
CA ARG A 138 -13.82 7.86 -5.98
C ARG A 138 -12.69 7.03 -5.39
N LEU A 139 -11.62 7.69 -4.96
CA LEU A 139 -10.66 7.15 -4.01
C LEU A 139 -10.98 7.67 -2.61
N PHE A 140 -10.93 6.81 -1.61
CA PHE A 140 -11.12 7.21 -0.22
C PHE A 140 -9.78 7.48 0.44
N ARG A 141 -9.53 8.73 0.84
CA ARG A 141 -8.32 9.18 1.55
C ARG A 141 -6.98 8.77 0.91
N PRO A 142 -6.80 8.94 -0.41
CA PRO A 142 -5.56 8.56 -1.07
C PRO A 142 -4.34 9.33 -0.57
N ASP A 143 -4.55 10.54 -0.01
CA ASP A 143 -3.54 11.35 0.68
C ASP A 143 -2.86 10.56 1.81
N ARG A 144 -3.63 9.88 2.66
CA ARG A 144 -3.10 9.13 3.81
C ARG A 144 -2.37 7.86 3.39
N ASN A 145 -2.83 7.21 2.33
CA ASN A 145 -2.10 6.09 1.74
C ASN A 145 -0.75 6.56 1.20
N ALA A 146 -0.69 7.70 0.51
CA ALA A 146 0.55 8.23 -0.04
C ALA A 146 1.55 8.67 1.06
N GLU A 147 1.06 9.34 2.12
CA GLU A 147 1.87 9.71 3.29
C GLU A 147 2.44 8.46 4.00
N ARG A 148 1.62 7.41 4.17
CA ARG A 148 2.06 6.17 4.80
C ARG A 148 3.05 5.39 3.93
N MET A 149 2.90 5.44 2.60
CA MET A 149 3.89 4.88 1.69
C MET A 149 5.23 5.62 1.80
N LEU A 150 5.22 6.96 1.87
CA LEU A 150 6.44 7.74 2.09
C LEU A 150 7.12 7.34 3.42
N MET A 151 6.36 7.23 4.52
CA MET A 151 6.91 6.76 5.80
C MET A 151 7.56 5.39 5.68
N SER A 152 6.90 4.47 4.97
CA SER A 152 7.40 3.11 4.74
C SER A 152 8.70 3.12 3.94
N SER A 153 8.74 3.86 2.82
CA SER A 153 9.93 4.03 1.97
C SER A 153 11.13 4.56 2.76
N VAL A 154 10.93 5.63 3.54
CA VAL A 154 11.97 6.23 4.40
C VAL A 154 12.48 5.20 5.41
N ARG A 155 11.57 4.45 6.04
CA ARG A 155 11.93 3.48 7.08
C ARG A 155 12.84 2.37 6.56
N ILE A 156 12.62 1.90 5.33
CA ILE A 156 13.41 0.84 4.70
C ILE A 156 14.47 1.37 3.71
N SER A 157 14.75 2.68 3.75
CA SER A 157 15.79 3.32 2.93
C SER A 157 15.59 3.18 1.41
N LEU A 158 14.33 3.13 0.98
CA LEU A 158 13.95 3.36 -0.41
C LEU A 158 13.88 4.87 -0.70
N PRO A 159 13.92 5.28 -1.98
CA PRO A 159 13.84 6.70 -2.35
C PRO A 159 12.58 7.39 -1.84
N THR A 160 12.72 8.64 -1.42
CA THR A 160 11.61 9.53 -1.09
C THR A 160 10.92 10.05 -2.34
N PHE A 161 9.70 10.56 -2.18
CA PHE A 161 8.89 11.15 -3.24
C PHE A 161 7.83 12.08 -2.63
N PRO A 162 7.34 13.09 -3.38
CA PRO A 162 6.21 13.90 -2.94
C PRO A 162 4.92 13.05 -2.86
N PRO A 163 4.23 12.95 -1.71
CA PRO A 163 2.99 12.16 -1.60
C PRO A 163 1.91 12.56 -2.61
N LYS A 164 1.84 13.85 -2.94
CA LYS A 164 0.89 14.37 -3.93
C LYS A 164 1.14 13.84 -5.34
N ALA A 165 2.40 13.60 -5.71
CA ALA A 165 2.73 13.01 -7.01
C ALA A 165 2.19 11.57 -7.10
N LEU A 166 2.34 10.77 -6.05
CA LEU A 166 1.76 9.42 -6.01
C LEU A 166 0.23 9.46 -6.09
N GLU A 167 -0.41 10.38 -5.37
CA GLU A 167 -1.87 10.60 -5.44
C GLU A 167 -2.32 10.89 -6.88
N GLN A 168 -1.62 11.79 -7.57
CA GLN A 168 -1.93 12.16 -8.96
C GLN A 168 -1.75 10.97 -9.92
N LEU A 169 -0.73 10.12 -9.73
CA LEU A 169 -0.54 8.92 -10.54
C LEU A 169 -1.66 7.89 -10.31
N MET A 170 -2.11 7.70 -9.07
CA MET A 170 -3.26 6.84 -8.76
C MET A 170 -4.54 7.33 -9.45
N LEU A 171 -4.79 8.64 -9.42
CA LEU A 171 -5.91 9.27 -10.12
C LEU A 171 -5.81 9.10 -11.63
N ALA A 172 -4.62 9.33 -12.23
CA ALA A 172 -4.40 9.20 -13.66
C ALA A 172 -4.63 7.76 -14.17
N LEU A 173 -4.16 6.75 -13.44
CA LEU A 173 -4.41 5.34 -13.80
C LEU A 173 -5.92 5.03 -13.81
N MET A 174 -6.65 5.50 -12.78
CA MET A 174 -8.09 5.25 -12.67
C MET A 174 -8.93 6.13 -13.59
N ALA A 175 -8.42 7.25 -14.08
CA ALA A 175 -9.05 8.04 -15.13
C ALA A 175 -9.10 7.26 -16.45
N VAL A 176 -8.05 6.48 -16.74
CA VAL A 176 -7.94 5.65 -17.95
C VAL A 176 -8.68 4.31 -17.79
N ASP A 177 -8.38 3.54 -16.75
CA ASP A 177 -8.92 2.18 -16.61
C ASP A 177 -10.29 2.13 -15.93
N GLY A 178 -10.58 3.09 -15.06
CA GLY A 178 -11.77 3.09 -14.21
C GLY A 178 -13.11 3.06 -14.96
N PRO A 179 -13.34 3.86 -16.03
CA PRO A 179 -14.61 3.85 -16.76
C PRO A 179 -15.01 2.46 -17.27
N LYS A 180 -14.03 1.69 -17.77
CA LYS A 180 -14.23 0.35 -18.29
C LYS A 180 -14.35 -0.69 -17.19
N TRP A 181 -13.45 -0.67 -16.21
CA TRP A 181 -13.35 -1.73 -15.20
C TRP A 181 -14.33 -1.56 -14.03
N LEU A 182 -14.85 -0.34 -13.84
CA LEU A 182 -15.92 0.00 -12.92
C LEU A 182 -16.99 0.81 -13.66
N PRO A 183 -17.82 0.20 -14.52
CA PRO A 183 -18.75 0.94 -15.35
C PRO A 183 -19.89 1.57 -14.54
N ARG A 184 -20.50 2.63 -15.08
CA ARG A 184 -21.54 3.43 -14.38
C ARG A 184 -22.84 2.67 -14.13
N ASP A 185 -23.13 1.66 -14.94
CA ASP A 185 -24.29 0.77 -14.80
C ASP A 185 -24.14 -0.25 -13.66
N ARG A 186 -22.95 -0.36 -13.05
CA ARG A 186 -22.66 -1.21 -11.90
C ARG A 186 -22.16 -0.40 -10.68
N PRO A 187 -22.98 0.51 -10.12
CA PRO A 187 -22.63 1.25 -8.91
C PRO A 187 -22.52 0.34 -7.69
N GLY A 188 -21.86 0.81 -6.63
CA GLY A 188 -21.66 0.05 -5.40
C GLY A 188 -20.50 -0.97 -5.48
N SER A 189 -19.82 -1.05 -6.63
CA SER A 189 -18.65 -1.91 -6.83
C SER A 189 -17.34 -1.17 -6.59
N TYR A 190 -16.24 -1.92 -6.40
CA TYR A 190 -14.90 -1.36 -6.18
C TYR A 190 -13.81 -2.20 -6.85
N LEU A 191 -12.66 -1.59 -7.10
CA LEU A 191 -11.40 -2.27 -7.42
C LEU A 191 -10.36 -1.97 -6.35
N TYR A 192 -9.38 -2.86 -6.23
CA TYR A 192 -8.23 -2.64 -5.38
C TYR A 192 -7.12 -1.95 -6.18
N LEU A 193 -6.48 -0.96 -5.58
CA LEU A 193 -5.30 -0.28 -6.11
C LEU A 193 -4.10 -0.65 -5.25
N ARG A 194 -2.98 -1.02 -5.89
CA ARG A 194 -1.78 -1.57 -5.24
C ARG A 194 -0.53 -0.79 -5.66
N PRO A 195 -0.28 0.40 -5.09
CA PRO A 195 1.02 1.03 -5.20
C PRO A 195 2.09 0.13 -4.56
N THR A 196 3.21 -0.05 -5.23
CA THR A 196 4.32 -0.90 -4.76
C THR A 196 5.64 -0.23 -5.12
N MET A 197 6.61 -0.26 -4.21
CA MET A 197 7.99 0.18 -4.45
C MET A 197 8.94 -0.93 -4.04
N ILE A 198 9.90 -1.24 -4.92
CA ILE A 198 10.88 -2.32 -4.73
C ILE A 198 12.29 -1.82 -5.03
N GLY A 199 13.27 -2.30 -4.26
CA GLY A 199 14.68 -2.09 -4.51
C GLY A 199 15.18 -3.05 -5.58
N THR A 200 15.60 -2.51 -6.73
CA THR A 200 16.04 -3.31 -7.91
C THR A 200 17.55 -3.35 -8.10
N GLN A 201 18.33 -2.78 -7.17
CA GLN A 201 19.78 -2.74 -7.27
C GLN A 201 20.38 -4.17 -7.31
N PRO A 202 21.24 -4.50 -8.29
CA PRO A 202 21.81 -5.84 -8.43
C PRO A 202 23.00 -6.04 -7.47
N GLN A 203 22.74 -6.09 -6.16
CA GLN A 203 23.78 -6.23 -5.14
C GLN A 203 23.36 -7.17 -4.01
N LEU A 204 24.12 -8.25 -3.83
CA LEU A 204 24.01 -9.26 -2.76
C LEU A 204 24.66 -8.83 -1.43
N GLY A 205 24.95 -7.55 -1.26
CA GLY A 205 25.57 -7.02 -0.05
C GLY A 205 24.62 -6.02 0.60
N ALA A 206 24.01 -6.38 1.73
CA ALA A 206 23.46 -5.38 2.62
C ALA A 206 24.63 -4.51 3.09
N GLN A 207 24.65 -3.22 2.75
CA GLN A 207 25.77 -2.32 3.03
C GLN A 207 25.90 -1.96 4.52
N GLY A 208 25.68 -2.92 5.43
CA GLY A 208 25.66 -2.73 6.89
C GLY A 208 24.53 -1.82 7.40
N ARG A 209 23.57 -1.46 6.54
CA ARG A 209 22.52 -0.44 6.82
C ARG A 209 21.13 -1.01 7.06
N LEU A 210 20.91 -2.31 6.84
CA LEU A 210 19.65 -3.01 7.07
C LEU A 210 19.80 -3.87 8.34
N VAL A 211 19.15 -3.46 9.42
CA VAL A 211 19.15 -4.19 10.71
C VAL A 211 18.04 -5.26 10.71
N GLU A 212 16.85 -4.93 10.19
CA GLU A 212 15.73 -5.84 9.91
C GLU A 212 14.81 -5.22 8.85
N SER A 213 14.04 -6.06 8.13
CA SER A 213 12.93 -5.61 7.27
C SER A 213 11.70 -6.49 7.53
N PHE A 214 10.54 -5.86 7.71
CA PHE A 214 9.24 -6.52 7.66
C PHE A 214 8.25 -5.57 6.98
N ALA A 215 7.44 -6.09 6.05
CA ALA A 215 6.36 -5.34 5.42
C ALA A 215 5.02 -5.86 5.97
N ALA A 216 4.22 -4.96 6.54
CA ALA A 216 2.86 -5.27 6.98
C ALA A 216 1.88 -4.43 6.16
N GLY A 217 1.11 -5.08 5.28
CA GLY A 217 0.06 -4.43 4.51
C GLY A 217 -1.22 -4.30 5.32
N THR A 218 -1.80 -3.10 5.34
CA THR A 218 -3.12 -2.88 5.94
C THR A 218 -4.19 -2.83 4.86
N ALA A 219 -5.09 -3.80 4.82
CA ALA A 219 -6.41 -3.61 4.25
C ALA A 219 -7.35 -3.35 5.42
N PHE A 220 -8.03 -2.20 5.46
CA PHE A 220 -9.01 -1.97 6.51
C PHE A 220 -10.37 -1.55 5.96
N PHE A 221 -11.37 -2.19 6.51
CA PHE A 221 -12.77 -1.82 6.48
C PHE A 221 -13.28 -1.99 7.93
N VAL A 222 -14.27 -1.21 8.34
CA VAL A 222 -14.82 -1.35 9.70
C VAL A 222 -15.56 -2.69 9.77
N THR A 223 -14.97 -3.64 10.50
CA THR A 223 -15.52 -4.97 10.76
C THR A 223 -15.74 -5.13 12.26
N PRO A 224 -16.94 -5.58 12.68
CA PRO A 224 -17.17 -5.88 14.09
C PRO A 224 -16.32 -7.07 14.53
N VAL A 225 -15.76 -6.98 15.74
CA VAL A 225 -15.07 -8.07 16.42
C VAL A 225 -16.00 -8.56 17.51
N SER A 226 -16.32 -9.86 17.54
CA SER A 226 -17.21 -10.46 18.54
C SER A 226 -16.48 -10.99 19.78
N LEU A 227 -15.18 -11.23 19.67
CA LEU A 227 -14.38 -11.84 20.73
C LEU A 227 -12.93 -11.38 20.65
N ILE A 228 -12.34 -11.05 21.79
CA ILE A 228 -10.89 -10.91 21.95
C ILE A 228 -10.42 -11.97 22.93
N HIS A 229 -9.55 -12.87 22.47
CA HIS A 229 -8.85 -13.82 23.34
C HIS A 229 -7.51 -13.24 23.78
N HIS A 230 -7.28 -13.16 25.09
CA HIS A 230 -6.00 -12.69 25.63
C HIS A 230 -5.64 -13.43 26.92
N ARG A 231 -4.46 -14.09 26.92
CA ARG A 231 -3.88 -14.77 28.08
C ARG A 231 -4.87 -15.75 28.75
N GLY A 232 -5.53 -16.57 27.94
CA GLY A 232 -6.49 -17.56 28.44
C GLY A 232 -7.83 -16.98 28.91
N LYS A 233 -8.08 -15.69 28.67
CA LYS A 233 -9.35 -15.03 28.98
C LYS A 233 -10.02 -14.54 27.71
N ASP A 234 -11.32 -14.74 27.66
CA ASP A 234 -12.18 -14.27 26.59
C ASP A 234 -12.88 -12.97 27.01
N ALA A 235 -12.74 -11.94 26.20
CA ALA A 235 -13.54 -10.72 26.28
C ALA A 235 -14.55 -10.74 25.13
N ALA A 236 -15.78 -11.16 25.44
CA ALA A 236 -16.89 -11.10 24.49
C ALA A 236 -17.27 -9.63 24.26
N ILE A 237 -17.43 -9.25 22.99
CA ILE A 237 -17.87 -7.91 22.59
C ILE A 237 -19.31 -8.04 22.10
N GLY A 238 -20.17 -7.15 22.60
CA GLY A 238 -21.58 -7.13 22.23
C GLY A 238 -21.76 -6.97 20.72
N MET A 239 -22.43 -7.93 20.12
CA MET A 239 -22.92 -7.87 18.74
C MET A 239 -24.40 -7.51 18.79
N GLY A 240 -24.92 -6.82 17.76
CA GLY A 240 -26.37 -6.65 17.59
C GLY A 240 -27.08 -8.01 17.53
N ASP A 241 -28.42 -7.98 17.58
CA ASP A 241 -29.25 -9.18 17.73
C ASP A 241 -29.01 -10.24 16.64
N ASN A 242 -28.48 -9.85 15.47
CA ASN A 242 -28.18 -10.73 14.33
C ASN A 242 -26.67 -10.84 14.02
N GLY A 243 -25.79 -10.45 14.94
CA GLY A 243 -24.34 -10.55 14.74
C GLY A 243 -23.74 -9.47 13.83
N GLU A 244 -24.47 -8.40 13.54
CA GLU A 244 -24.06 -7.32 12.61
C GLU A 244 -23.02 -6.35 13.20
N GLY A 245 -22.85 -6.36 14.52
CA GLY A 245 -21.96 -5.48 15.27
C GLY A 245 -22.70 -4.50 16.16
N GLY A 246 -21.98 -3.88 17.11
CA GLY A 246 -22.55 -2.88 18.00
C GLY A 246 -22.91 -1.57 17.29
N LYS A 247 -23.79 -0.78 17.92
CA LYS A 247 -24.32 0.51 17.41
C LYS A 247 -23.25 1.42 16.81
N TYR A 248 -22.16 1.68 17.54
CA TYR A 248 -21.11 2.59 17.09
C TYR A 248 -20.33 2.05 15.89
N THR A 249 -20.05 0.75 15.86
CA THR A 249 -19.37 0.10 14.74
C THR A 249 -20.18 0.26 13.46
N LEU A 250 -21.49 0.01 13.53
CA LEU A 250 -22.40 0.16 12.39
C LEU A 250 -22.51 1.61 11.94
N GLN A 251 -22.61 2.55 12.88
CA GLN A 251 -22.70 3.98 12.59
C GLN A 251 -21.43 4.50 11.88
N LEU A 252 -20.25 4.19 12.41
CA LEU A 252 -18.97 4.57 11.81
C LEU A 252 -18.79 3.92 10.43
N LYS A 253 -19.13 2.63 10.31
CA LYS A 253 -19.10 1.91 9.03
C LYS A 253 -19.99 2.58 8.00
N GLN A 254 -21.20 2.99 8.39
CA GLN A 254 -22.16 3.62 7.49
C GLN A 254 -21.68 4.98 7.02
N TRP A 255 -21.22 5.86 7.92
CA TRP A 255 -20.65 7.17 7.56
C TRP A 255 -19.51 7.05 6.54
N LEU A 256 -18.57 6.11 6.78
CA LEU A 256 -17.47 5.89 5.85
C LEU A 256 -17.96 5.38 4.48
N LYS A 257 -18.93 4.45 4.47
CA LYS A 257 -19.53 3.95 3.21
C LYS A 257 -20.23 5.06 2.44
N ASP A 258 -20.93 5.96 3.13
CA ASP A 258 -21.67 7.03 2.47
C ASP A 258 -20.73 7.99 1.74
N ILE A 259 -19.56 8.28 2.32
CA ILE A 259 -18.50 9.03 1.65
C ILE A 259 -17.92 8.22 0.47
N MET A 260 -17.52 6.96 0.70
CA MET A 260 -16.88 6.10 -0.31
C MET A 260 -17.74 5.94 -1.57
N TYR A 261 -19.04 5.75 -1.39
CA TYR A 261 -19.99 5.51 -2.48
C TYR A 261 -20.77 6.75 -2.92
N GLY A 262 -20.44 7.94 -2.38
CA GLY A 262 -20.99 9.21 -2.84
C GLY A 262 -22.42 9.51 -2.39
N ASN A 263 -22.94 8.80 -1.40
CA ASN A 263 -24.18 9.19 -0.71
C ASN A 263 -23.98 10.46 0.12
N GLU A 264 -22.75 10.73 0.55
CA GLU A 264 -22.32 11.96 1.22
C GLU A 264 -21.13 12.57 0.46
N GLN A 265 -21.19 13.87 0.16
CA GLN A 265 -20.05 14.58 -0.42
C GLN A 265 -19.12 15.06 0.70
N HIS A 266 -17.88 14.59 0.68
CA HIS A 266 -16.89 14.89 1.71
C HIS A 266 -15.49 14.97 1.07
N GLU A 267 -14.61 15.80 1.62
CA GLU A 267 -13.21 15.97 1.18
C GLU A 267 -12.38 14.66 1.22
N TRP A 268 -12.89 13.63 1.91
CA TRP A 268 -12.21 12.33 2.02
C TRP A 268 -12.50 11.43 0.82
N GLY A 269 -13.56 11.71 0.05
CA GLY A 269 -13.89 11.03 -1.19
C GLY A 269 -13.37 11.83 -2.38
N VAL A 270 -12.15 11.55 -2.82
CA VAL A 270 -11.51 12.23 -3.95
C VAL A 270 -12.07 11.67 -5.25
N VAL A 271 -12.77 12.51 -6.02
CA VAL A 271 -13.38 12.13 -7.29
C VAL A 271 -12.33 12.02 -8.38
N VAL A 272 -12.31 10.88 -9.08
CA VAL A 272 -11.48 10.69 -10.27
C VAL A 272 -12.18 11.36 -11.45
N GLN A 273 -11.47 12.23 -12.16
CA GLN A 273 -11.96 12.81 -13.42
C GLN A 273 -11.78 11.78 -14.53
N GLU A 274 -12.89 11.24 -15.03
CA GLU A 274 -12.89 10.29 -16.14
C GLU A 274 -12.61 11.04 -17.46
N GLU A 275 -11.70 10.53 -18.29
CA GLU A 275 -11.55 11.02 -19.66
C GLU A 275 -12.81 10.63 -20.46
N GLN A 276 -13.45 11.62 -21.11
CA GLN A 276 -14.67 11.42 -21.93
C GLN A 276 -14.33 10.89 -23.31
#